data_AF-A0A128A4Q7-F1
#
_entry.id   AF-A0A128A4Q7-F1
#
_cell.length_a   1.000
_cell.length_b   1.000
_cell.length_c   1.000
_cell.angle_alpha   90.00
_cell.angle_beta   90.00
_cell.angle_gamma   90.00
#
_symmetry.space_group_name_H-M   'P 1'
#
loop_
_entity.id
_entity.type
_entity.pdbx_description
1 polymer ?
#
loop_
_entity_poly.entity_id
_entity_poly.type
_entity_poly.pdbx_seq_one_letter_code
_entity_poly.pdbx_strand_id
1 'polypeptide(L)' 'MTRDMRGICVECGFQVRGDTLDDLDESFTLHFENDGHDTYYFVDKEGNKIERDVSKL' A
#
# COMPACT_ATOMS: atom_id res chain seq x y z
N MET A 1 -7.02 14.73 12.17
CA MET A 1 -5.56 14.54 12.18
C MET A 1 -5.27 13.56 11.05
N THR A 2 -5.10 14.07 9.83
CA THR A 2 -4.84 13.27 8.63
C THR A 2 -3.49 12.58 8.82
N ARG A 3 -3.49 11.25 8.88
CA ARG A 3 -2.28 10.44 8.96
C ARG A 3 -1.89 10.16 7.52
N ASP A 4 -1.06 11.02 6.94
CA ASP A 4 -0.56 10.86 5.57
C ASP A 4 0.27 9.55 5.51
N MET A 5 -0.36 8.45 5.10
CA MET A 5 0.31 7.17 4.88
C MET A 5 0.55 7.00 3.38
N ARG A 6 1.76 6.59 3.02
CA ARG A 6 2.14 6.41 1.62
C ARG A 6 2.49 4.96 1.38
N GLY A 7 1.63 4.25 0.65
CA GLY A 7 1.91 2.90 0.18
C GLY A 7 2.63 2.93 -1.16
N ILE A 8 3.55 1.98 -1.36
CA ILE A 8 4.37 1.81 -2.56
C ILE A 8 4.39 0.32 -2.90
N CYS A 9 3.96 -0.05 -4.10
CA CYS A 9 4.08 -1.41 -4.60
C CYS A 9 5.55 -1.78 -4.82
N VAL A 10 5.94 -2.97 -4.37
CA VAL A 10 7.32 -3.47 -4.51
C VAL A 10 7.66 -3.80 -5.96
N GLU A 11 6.68 -4.35 -6.70
CA GLU A 11 6.87 -4.89 -8.05
C GLU A 11 6.98 -3.78 -9.11
N CYS A 12 6.04 -2.83 -9.12
CA CYS A 12 5.95 -1.80 -10.16
C CYS A 12 6.28 -0.38 -9.67
N GLY A 13 6.49 -0.19 -8.36
CA GLY A 13 6.72 1.13 -7.78
C GLY A 13 5.49 2.06 -7.78
N PHE A 14 4.28 1.52 -8.03
CA PHE A 14 3.02 2.26 -7.94
C PHE A 14 2.81 2.84 -6.54
N GLN A 15 2.36 4.08 -6.43
CA GLN A 15 2.28 4.77 -5.14
C GLN A 15 0.88 5.29 -4.89
N VAL A 16 0.36 4.97 -3.71
CA VAL A 16 -0.94 5.41 -3.23
C VAL A 16 -0.74 6.21 -1.95
N ARG A 17 -1.54 7.26 -1.78
CA ARG A 17 -1.67 7.97 -0.51
C ARG A 17 -3.04 7.69 0.08
N GLY A 18 -3.06 7.31 1.35
CA GLY A 18 -4.27 7.04 2.10
C GLY A 18 -4.13 7.58 3.51
N ASP A 19 -5.26 7.82 4.15
CA ASP A 19 -5.31 8.24 5.56
C ASP A 19 -5.27 7.03 6.52
N THR A 20 -5.69 5.86 6.02
CA THR A 20 -5.68 4.60 6.75
C THR A 20 -5.05 3.47 5.93
N LEU A 21 -4.74 2.37 6.60
CA LEU A 21 -4.27 1.15 5.93
C LEU A 21 -5.34 0.55 5.03
N ASP A 22 -6.61 0.69 5.39
CA ASP A 22 -7.73 0.17 4.62
C ASP A 22 -7.86 0.89 3.27
N ASP A 23 -7.72 2.22 3.26
CA ASP A 23 -7.69 3.02 2.02
C ASP A 23 -6.54 2.62 1.09
N LEU A 24 -5.38 2.31 1.67
CA LEU A 24 -4.23 1.82 0.92
C LEU A 24 -4.50 0.40 0.40
N ASP A 25 -4.93 -0.52 1.26
CA ASP A 25 -5.25 -1.91 0.90
C ASP A 25 -6.31 -1.96 -0.21
N GLU A 26 -7.36 -1.14 -0.18
CA GLU A 26 -8.37 -1.08 -1.25
C GLU A 26 -7.78 -0.61 -2.59
N SER A 27 -7.01 0.48 -2.57
CA SER A 27 -6.37 1.02 -3.77
C SER A 27 -5.35 0.04 -4.37
N PHE A 28 -4.60 -0.63 -3.49
CA PHE A 28 -3.64 -1.66 -3.90
C PHE A 28 -4.36 -2.89 -4.41
N THR A 29 -5.41 -3.38 -3.75
CA THR A 29 -6.25 -4.51 -4.21
C THR A 29 -6.77 -4.26 -5.62
N LEU A 30 -7.30 -3.07 -5.89
CA LEU A 30 -7.78 -2.72 -7.24
C LEU A 30 -6.64 -2.70 -8.27
N HIS A 31 -5.47 -2.19 -7.89
CA HIS A 31 -4.29 -2.21 -8.75
C HIS A 31 -3.79 -3.64 -8.99
N PHE A 32 -3.83 -4.49 -7.96
CA PHE A 32 -3.42 -5.89 -7.97
C PHE A 32 -4.33 -6.78 -8.81
N GLU A 33 -5.65 -6.55 -8.78
CA GLU A 33 -6.59 -7.23 -9.67
C GLU A 33 -6.30 -6.96 -11.16
N ASN A 34 -5.66 -5.84 -11.48
CA ASN A 34 -5.32 -5.47 -12.86
C ASN A 34 -3.90 -5.91 -13.27
N ASP A 35 -2.90 -5.76 -12.40
CA ASP A 35 -1.49 -6.01 -12.72
C ASP A 35 -0.96 -7.38 -12.23
N GLY A 36 -1.64 -8.02 -11.28
CA GLY A 36 -1.22 -9.29 -10.68
C GLY A 36 -0.04 -9.15 -9.71
N HIS A 37 0.11 -8.00 -9.06
CA HIS A 37 1.08 -7.83 -7.97
C HIS A 37 0.43 -8.16 -6.62
N ASP A 38 1.25 -8.57 -5.65
CA ASP A 38 0.76 -9.12 -4.39
C ASP A 38 1.35 -8.43 -3.15
N THR A 39 2.34 -7.57 -3.35
CA THR A 39 3.14 -6.99 -2.29
C THR A 39 3.30 -5.48 -2.44
N TYR A 40 3.08 -4.77 -1.33
CA TYR A 40 3.38 -3.35 -1.20
C TYR A 40 3.94 -3.08 0.19
N TYR A 41 4.68 -1.98 0.33
CA TYR A 41 5.06 -1.47 1.64
C TYR A 41 4.48 -0.08 1.82
N PHE A 42 4.03 0.25 3.01
CA PHE A 42 3.71 1.63 3.34
C PHE A 42 4.76 2.24 4.25
N VAL A 43 4.96 3.53 4.06
CA VAL A 43 5.85 4.36 4.86
C VAL A 43 4.99 5.18 5.80
N ASP A 44 5.18 4.98 7.09
CA ASP A 44 4.52 5.80 8.10
C ASP A 44 5.23 7.17 8.25
N LYS A 45 4.63 8.10 8.98
CA LYS A 45 5.15 9.44 9.26
C LYS A 45 6.50 9.46 9.99
N GLU A 46 6.85 8.40 10.70
CA GLU A 46 8.14 8.18 11.37
C GLU A 46 9.18 7.58 10.41
N GLY A 47 8.79 7.26 9.17
CA GLY A 47 9.66 6.72 8.13
C GLY A 47 9.85 5.20 8.22
N ASN A 48 9.08 4.49 9.05
CA ASN A 48 9.15 3.05 9.08
C ASN A 48 8.45 2.48 7.85
N LYS A 49 9.14 1.56 7.18
CA LYS A 49 8.60 0.78 6.08
C LYS A 49 7.97 -0.47 6.67
N ILE A 50 6.72 -0.69 6.36
CA ILE A 50 5.98 -1.89 6.78
C ILE A 50 5.53 -2.59 5.52
N GLU A 51 6.14 -3.73 5.23
CA GLU A 51 5.78 -4.60 4.12
C GLU A 51 4.46 -5.31 4.43
N ARG A 52 3.58 -5.33 3.43
CA ARG A 52 2.25 -5.94 3.46
C ARG A 52 2.13 -6.85 2.24
N ASP A 53 1.66 -8.05 2.51
CA ASP A 53 1.36 -9.07 1.51
C ASP A 53 -0.16 -9.20 1.47
N VAL A 54 -0.77 -8.83 0.34
CA VAL A 54 -2.22 -8.92 0.16
C VAL A 54 -2.69 -10.31 -0.25
N SER A 55 -1.78 -11.19 -0.69
CA SER A 55 -2.13 -12.58 -1.06
C SER A 55 -2.72 -13.38 0.11
N LYS A 56 -2.62 -12.86 1.34
CA LYS A 56 -3.09 -13.52 2.57
C LYS A 56 -4.28 -12.82 3.24
N LEU A 57 -4.86 -11.79 2.62
CA LEU A 57 -6.06 -11.11 3.11
C LEU A 57 -7.34 -11.89 2.77
#